data_AF-X0V789-F1
#
_entry.id   AF-X0V789-F1
#
_cell.length_a   1.000
_cell.length_b   1.000
_cell.length_c   1.000
_cell.angle_alpha   90.00
_cell.angle_beta   90.00
_cell.angle_gamma   90.00
#
_symmetry.space_group_name_H-M   'P 1'
#
loop_
_entity.id
_entity.type
_entity.pdbx_description
1 polymer ?
#
loop_
_entity_poly.entity_id
_entity_poly.type
_entity_poly.pdbx_seq_one_letter_code
_entity_poly.pdbx_strand_id
1 'polypeptide(L)'
;GSDVRGLVCEAFDQIAAALPGPPTTVWVLAGDPDDEFTTGLAGGVNGTTAGSGKIWLHLVPLAGWVDRIPAAMAHEHHHSVWLGRHYEGKECQALLNYLIMEGEACMFAGILYPTGPQPWTQALTCDQEQEAWERMKPDLGATSHEVMAAFMFGGVDGLPPFCGYTIGYHIIEAYLRQNPDAEVEGWTAMDANALLVQSGYDGLVDI
;
A
#
# COMPACT_ATOMS: atom_id res chain seq x y z
N GLY A 1 -15.34 26.54 -4.84
CA GLY A 1 -14.94 25.34 -4.10
C GLY A 1 -14.78 24.26 -5.12
N SER A 2 -13.64 23.58 -5.16
CA SER A 2 -13.48 22.39 -5.98
C SER A 2 -14.53 21.36 -5.55
N ASP A 3 -15.29 20.84 -6.51
CA ASP A 3 -16.11 19.66 -6.24
C ASP A 3 -15.21 18.43 -6.14
N VAL A 4 -15.68 17.39 -5.48
CA VAL A 4 -14.91 16.15 -5.25
C VAL A 4 -14.43 15.54 -6.56
N ARG A 5 -15.22 15.69 -7.63
CA ARG A 5 -14.87 15.20 -8.96
C ARG A 5 -13.62 15.89 -9.50
N GLY A 6 -13.52 17.21 -9.39
CA GLY A 6 -12.36 17.97 -9.85
C GLY A 6 -11.07 17.52 -9.17
N LEU A 7 -11.11 17.33 -7.85
CA LEU A 7 -9.98 16.84 -7.05
C LEU A 7 -9.53 15.44 -7.48
N VAL A 8 -10.50 14.54 -7.67
CA VAL A 8 -10.23 13.17 -8.14
C VAL A 8 -9.61 13.19 -9.54
N CYS A 9 -10.14 13.98 -10.46
CA CYS A 9 -9.58 14.09 -11.82
C CYS A 9 -8.17 14.67 -11.83
N GLU A 10 -7.93 15.75 -11.08
CA GLU A 10 -6.60 16.39 -11.00
C GLU A 10 -5.55 15.45 -10.40
N ALA A 11 -5.89 14.76 -9.31
CA ALA A 11 -5.01 13.75 -8.72
C ALA A 11 -4.74 12.61 -9.71
N PHE A 12 -5.78 12.13 -10.41
CA PHE A 12 -5.64 11.04 -11.37
C PHE A 12 -4.72 11.39 -12.54
N ASP A 13 -4.79 12.61 -13.08
CA ASP A 13 -3.93 13.03 -14.18
C ASP A 13 -2.45 12.96 -13.80
N GLN A 14 -2.09 13.38 -12.58
CA GLN A 14 -0.72 13.29 -12.07
C GLN A 14 -0.30 11.83 -11.84
N ILE A 15 -1.18 11.05 -11.21
CA ILE A 15 -0.94 9.64 -10.91
C ILE A 15 -0.72 8.82 -12.19
N ALA A 16 -1.60 8.99 -13.19
CA ALA A 16 -1.53 8.26 -14.45
C ALA A 16 -0.34 8.69 -15.32
N ALA A 17 0.18 9.90 -15.14
CA ALA A 17 1.42 10.33 -15.77
C ALA A 17 2.65 9.64 -15.15
N ALA A 18 2.64 9.42 -13.83
CA ALA A 18 3.74 8.77 -13.11
C ALA A 18 3.75 7.25 -13.24
N LEU A 19 2.57 6.62 -13.28
CA LEU A 19 2.41 5.18 -13.52
C LEU A 19 1.26 4.96 -14.52
N PRO A 20 1.57 4.89 -15.83
CA PRO A 20 0.55 4.71 -16.86
C PRO A 20 -0.25 3.42 -16.67
N GLY A 21 -1.57 3.54 -16.62
CA GLY A 21 -2.48 2.43 -16.34
C GLY A 21 -3.56 2.23 -17.41
N PRO A 22 -4.45 1.24 -17.21
CA PRO A 22 -5.65 1.12 -18.03
C PRO A 22 -6.56 2.36 -17.86
N PRO A 23 -7.53 2.57 -18.74
CA PRO A 23 -8.62 3.49 -18.48
C PRO A 23 -9.31 3.15 -17.14
N THR A 24 -9.33 4.10 -16.22
CA THR A 24 -9.84 3.88 -14.86
C THR A 24 -11.17 4.59 -14.64
N THR A 25 -12.12 3.87 -14.05
CA THR A 25 -13.34 4.45 -13.48
C THR A 25 -13.19 4.55 -11.98
N VAL A 26 -13.43 5.75 -11.44
CA VAL A 26 -13.44 6.02 -10.00
C VAL A 26 -14.87 6.22 -9.54
N TRP A 27 -15.33 5.37 -8.61
CA TRP A 27 -16.60 5.53 -7.93
C TRP A 27 -16.39 6.26 -6.61
N VAL A 28 -17.07 7.38 -6.44
CA VAL A 28 -17.07 8.14 -5.19
C VAL A 28 -18.32 7.76 -4.42
N LEU A 29 -18.15 7.13 -3.27
CA LEU A 29 -19.19 6.55 -2.44
C LEU A 29 -19.18 7.21 -1.06
N ALA A 30 -20.36 7.28 -0.42
CA ALA A 30 -20.41 7.63 0.99
C ALA A 30 -19.70 6.53 1.81
N GLY A 31 -18.79 6.94 2.67
CA GLY A 31 -18.16 6.06 3.66
C GLY A 31 -19.08 5.81 4.85
N ASP A 32 -18.87 4.68 5.52
CA ASP A 32 -19.53 4.38 6.78
C ASP A 32 -18.89 5.23 7.90
N PRO A 33 -19.63 6.14 8.56
CA PRO A 33 -19.08 6.93 9.66
C PRO A 33 -18.75 6.11 10.91
N ASP A 34 -19.20 4.86 11.00
CA ASP A 34 -18.89 3.96 12.11
C ASP A 34 -17.67 3.06 11.82
N ASP A 35 -17.08 3.15 10.62
CA ASP A 35 -15.83 2.44 10.29
C ASP A 35 -14.62 3.12 10.95
N GLU A 36 -14.07 2.45 11.97
CA GLU A 36 -12.97 2.98 12.79
C GLU A 36 -11.69 3.22 12.00
N PHE A 37 -11.40 2.39 10.98
CA PHE A 37 -10.24 2.58 10.13
C PHE A 37 -10.37 3.85 9.30
N THR A 38 -11.51 4.02 8.60
CA THR A 38 -11.78 5.17 7.75
C THR A 38 -11.81 6.45 8.56
N THR A 39 -12.48 6.45 9.71
CA THR A 39 -12.64 7.66 10.53
C THR A 39 -11.45 7.98 11.43
N GLY A 40 -10.63 6.97 11.74
CA GLY A 40 -9.38 7.10 12.48
C GLY A 40 -8.17 7.27 11.57
N LEU A 41 -7.50 6.17 11.26
CA LEU A 41 -6.18 6.16 10.61
C LEU A 41 -6.21 6.71 9.18
N ALA A 42 -7.27 6.44 8.42
CA ALA A 42 -7.36 6.87 7.02
C ALA A 42 -7.83 8.33 6.86
N GLY A 43 -8.20 9.01 7.94
CA GLY A 43 -8.52 10.44 7.93
C GLY A 43 -9.74 10.81 7.07
N GLY A 44 -10.71 9.89 6.93
CA GLY A 44 -11.96 10.09 6.20
C GLY A 44 -11.95 9.64 4.75
N VAL A 45 -10.86 9.06 4.24
CA VAL A 45 -10.79 8.54 2.86
C VAL A 45 -10.28 7.11 2.88
N ASN A 46 -11.10 6.18 2.43
CA ASN A 46 -10.71 4.79 2.25
C ASN A 46 -10.85 4.37 0.78
N GLY A 47 -9.80 3.74 0.26
CA GLY A 47 -9.71 3.30 -1.12
C GLY A 47 -9.97 1.80 -1.25
N THR A 48 -10.44 1.36 -2.41
CA THR A 48 -10.47 -0.05 -2.75
C THR A 48 -10.32 -0.23 -4.25
N THR A 49 -9.40 -1.09 -4.65
CA THR A 49 -9.25 -1.53 -6.03
C THR A 49 -10.13 -2.76 -6.28
N ALA A 50 -11.25 -2.54 -6.97
CA ALA A 50 -12.22 -3.59 -7.32
C ALA A 50 -11.82 -4.39 -8.59
N GLY A 51 -10.54 -4.33 -8.96
CA GLY A 51 -9.98 -4.86 -10.19
C GLY A 51 -9.33 -3.78 -11.05
N SER A 52 -8.59 -4.22 -12.08
CA SER A 52 -7.89 -3.31 -12.98
C SER A 52 -8.84 -2.30 -13.65
N GLY A 53 -8.48 -1.02 -13.55
CA GLY A 53 -9.27 0.12 -14.04
C GLY A 53 -10.49 0.46 -13.19
N LYS A 54 -10.60 -0.04 -11.95
CA LYS A 54 -11.78 0.17 -11.10
C LYS A 54 -11.39 0.50 -9.67
N ILE A 55 -11.61 1.75 -9.27
CA ILE A 55 -11.28 2.25 -7.92
C ILE A 55 -12.55 2.75 -7.24
N TRP A 56 -12.77 2.34 -6.01
CA TRP A 56 -13.82 2.86 -5.13
C TRP A 56 -13.18 3.74 -4.07
N LEU A 57 -13.74 4.93 -3.87
CA LEU A 57 -13.35 5.84 -2.79
C LEU A 57 -14.55 6.03 -1.87
N HIS A 58 -14.42 5.54 -0.64
CA HIS A 58 -15.37 5.73 0.45
C HIS A 58 -14.97 6.98 1.24
N LEU A 59 -15.87 7.97 1.29
CA LEU A 59 -15.58 9.28 1.87
C LEU A 59 -16.43 9.55 3.11
N VAL A 60 -15.77 9.83 4.22
CA VAL A 60 -16.36 10.41 5.43
C VAL A 60 -15.80 11.83 5.59
N PRO A 61 -16.65 12.88 5.58
CA PRO A 61 -16.19 14.27 5.49
C PRO A 61 -15.63 14.82 6.83
N LEU A 62 -14.49 14.29 7.28
CA LEU A 62 -13.76 14.71 8.48
C LEU A 62 -12.87 15.92 8.21
N ALA A 63 -12.40 16.63 9.24
CA ALA A 63 -11.49 17.76 9.01
C ALA A 63 -10.24 17.32 8.22
N GLY A 64 -9.97 17.99 7.09
CA GLY A 64 -8.80 17.69 6.23
C GLY A 64 -8.93 16.46 5.32
N TRP A 65 -10.11 15.83 5.23
CA TRP A 65 -10.32 14.60 4.43
C TRP A 65 -9.95 14.78 2.94
N VAL A 66 -10.18 15.97 2.39
CA VAL A 66 -9.89 16.29 0.98
C VAL A 66 -8.41 16.10 0.64
N ASP A 67 -7.52 16.42 1.59
CA ASP A 67 -6.07 16.32 1.40
C ASP A 67 -5.59 14.85 1.36
N ARG A 68 -6.45 13.90 1.75
CA ARG A 68 -6.16 12.46 1.73
C ARG A 68 -6.50 11.79 0.40
N ILE A 69 -7.36 12.40 -0.42
CA ILE A 69 -7.80 11.84 -1.71
C ILE A 69 -6.61 11.50 -2.63
N PRO A 70 -5.63 12.38 -2.86
CA PRO A 70 -4.58 12.10 -3.85
C PRO A 70 -3.72 10.89 -3.48
N ALA A 71 -3.29 10.79 -2.22
CA ALA A 71 -2.47 9.68 -1.73
C ALA A 71 -3.24 8.35 -1.74
N ALA A 72 -4.50 8.35 -1.27
CA ALA A 72 -5.36 7.16 -1.33
C ALA A 72 -5.59 6.70 -2.79
N MET A 73 -5.82 7.65 -3.70
CA MET A 73 -5.95 7.33 -5.13
C MET A 73 -4.68 6.78 -5.75
N ALA A 74 -3.50 7.30 -5.37
CA ALA A 74 -2.23 6.78 -5.88
C ALA A 74 -2.02 5.32 -5.44
N HIS A 75 -2.30 5.03 -4.18
CA HIS A 75 -2.22 3.68 -3.63
C HIS A 75 -3.13 2.72 -4.40
N GLU A 76 -4.41 3.04 -4.58
CA GLU A 76 -5.34 2.19 -5.34
C GLU A 76 -5.02 2.12 -6.83
N HIS A 77 -4.50 3.19 -7.42
CA HIS A 77 -4.08 3.16 -8.81
C HIS A 77 -2.90 2.23 -9.02
N HIS A 78 -1.95 2.18 -8.08
CA HIS A 78 -0.86 1.21 -8.12
C HIS A 78 -1.40 -0.22 -8.20
N HIS A 79 -2.31 -0.59 -7.28
CA HIS A 79 -2.97 -1.90 -7.30
C HIS A 79 -3.70 -2.18 -8.62
N SER A 80 -4.41 -1.19 -9.15
CA SER A 80 -5.13 -1.30 -10.43
C SER A 80 -4.21 -1.60 -11.62
N VAL A 81 -3.04 -0.95 -11.65
CA VAL A 81 -2.01 -1.18 -12.67
C VAL A 81 -1.38 -2.55 -12.49
N TRP A 82 -0.98 -2.89 -11.27
CA TRP A 82 -0.37 -4.18 -10.96
C TRP A 82 -1.30 -5.34 -11.34
N LEU A 83 -2.58 -5.26 -10.97
CA LEU A 83 -3.60 -6.25 -11.33
C LEU A 83 -3.80 -6.36 -12.85
N GLY A 84 -3.67 -5.27 -13.59
CA GLY A 84 -3.86 -5.28 -15.05
C GLY A 84 -2.69 -5.91 -15.81
N ARG A 85 -1.50 -5.88 -15.23
CA ARG A 85 -0.25 -6.26 -15.90
C ARG A 85 0.34 -7.58 -15.41
N HIS A 86 0.14 -7.90 -14.14
CA HIS A 86 0.90 -8.95 -13.45
C HIS A 86 0.03 -10.03 -12.80
N TYR A 87 -1.29 -9.82 -12.70
CA TYR A 87 -2.17 -10.83 -12.12
C TYR A 87 -2.46 -11.97 -13.12
N GLU A 88 -1.92 -13.15 -12.84
CA GLU A 88 -2.19 -14.44 -13.52
C GLU A 88 -3.06 -15.39 -12.66
N GLY A 89 -3.55 -14.92 -11.51
CA GLY A 89 -4.50 -15.63 -10.65
C GLY A 89 -3.89 -16.34 -9.45
N LYS A 90 -2.57 -16.26 -9.27
CA LYS A 90 -1.84 -16.92 -8.17
C LYS A 90 -0.92 -15.98 -7.38
N GLU A 91 -0.71 -14.76 -7.85
CA GLU A 91 0.39 -13.91 -7.41
C GLU A 91 0.09 -13.22 -6.08
N CYS A 92 -1.17 -12.92 -5.73
CA CYS A 92 -1.51 -12.48 -4.36
C CYS A 92 -1.69 -13.65 -3.38
N GLN A 93 -1.36 -14.89 -3.75
CA GLN A 93 -1.62 -16.01 -2.87
C GLN A 93 -0.63 -16.08 -1.72
N ALA A 94 0.64 -15.73 -1.92
CA ALA A 94 1.65 -15.82 -0.86
C ALA A 94 1.77 -14.51 -0.05
N LEU A 95 2.01 -14.63 1.25
CA LEU A 95 2.21 -13.50 2.15
C LEU A 95 3.24 -12.51 1.61
N LEU A 96 4.43 -12.96 1.19
CA LEU A 96 5.48 -12.07 0.69
C LEU A 96 5.00 -11.19 -0.47
N ASN A 97 4.26 -11.76 -1.42
CA ASN A 97 3.74 -10.99 -2.55
C ASN A 97 2.75 -9.92 -2.09
N TYR A 98 1.94 -10.22 -1.07
CA TYR A 98 1.03 -9.26 -0.48
C TYR A 98 1.75 -8.12 0.24
N LEU A 99 2.82 -8.42 1.00
CA LEU A 99 3.67 -7.42 1.64
C LEU A 99 4.28 -6.46 0.61
N ILE A 100 4.84 -7.02 -0.46
CA ILE A 100 5.48 -6.26 -1.54
C ILE A 100 4.45 -5.38 -2.24
N MET A 101 3.30 -5.94 -2.66
CA MET A 101 2.26 -5.19 -3.36
C MET A 101 1.73 -3.99 -2.54
N GLU A 102 1.51 -4.17 -1.23
CA GLU A 102 1.07 -3.08 -0.35
C GLU A 102 2.19 -2.08 -0.06
N GLY A 103 3.43 -2.55 0.14
CA GLY A 103 4.59 -1.70 0.34
C GLY A 103 4.89 -0.82 -0.87
N GLU A 104 4.77 -1.38 -2.07
CA GLU A 104 4.89 -0.72 -3.36
C GLU A 104 3.86 0.38 -3.55
N ALA A 105 2.58 0.07 -3.28
CA ALA A 105 1.49 1.04 -3.35
C ALA A 105 1.66 2.18 -2.34
N CYS A 106 2.12 1.86 -1.13
CA CYS A 106 2.46 2.86 -0.11
C CYS A 106 3.62 3.75 -0.56
N MET A 107 4.70 3.15 -1.09
CA MET A 107 5.87 3.88 -1.58
C MET A 107 5.52 4.80 -2.74
N PHE A 108 4.76 4.30 -3.73
CA PHE A 108 4.29 5.10 -4.87
C PHE A 108 3.49 6.33 -4.42
N ALA A 109 2.53 6.12 -3.51
CA ALA A 109 1.73 7.20 -2.96
C ALA A 109 2.59 8.23 -2.20
N GLY A 110 3.58 7.78 -1.42
CA GLY A 110 4.50 8.63 -0.67
C GLY A 110 5.44 9.45 -1.55
N ILE A 111 5.91 8.89 -2.67
CA ILE A 111 6.75 9.58 -3.66
C ILE A 111 5.97 10.72 -4.33
N LEU A 112 4.72 10.47 -4.76
CA LEU A 112 3.90 11.48 -5.44
C LEU A 112 3.35 12.54 -4.49
N TYR A 113 2.99 12.15 -3.27
CA TYR A 113 2.30 13.01 -2.32
C TYR A 113 2.98 12.98 -0.94
N PRO A 114 4.10 13.73 -0.76
CA PRO A 114 4.89 13.74 0.47
C PRO A 114 4.23 14.57 1.58
N THR A 115 3.00 14.20 1.96
CA THR A 115 2.17 14.86 2.98
C THR A 115 2.43 14.33 4.40
N GLY A 116 3.48 13.52 4.55
CA GLY A 116 3.83 12.79 5.77
C GLY A 116 3.70 11.28 5.59
N PRO A 117 4.24 10.49 6.53
CA PRO A 117 4.19 9.04 6.47
C PRO A 117 2.74 8.55 6.62
N GLN A 118 2.41 7.49 5.88
CA GLN A 118 1.17 6.75 6.07
C GLN A 118 1.25 6.03 7.43
N PRO A 119 0.24 6.13 8.32
CA PRO A 119 0.38 5.59 9.68
C PRO A 119 0.77 4.10 9.75
N TRP A 120 0.27 3.29 8.80
CA TRP A 120 0.55 1.86 8.71
C TRP A 120 1.96 1.51 8.18
N THR A 121 2.69 2.47 7.60
CA THR A 121 4.08 2.27 7.18
C THR A 121 5.07 2.57 8.31
N GLN A 122 4.59 3.07 9.46
CA GLN A 122 5.39 3.38 10.65
C GLN A 122 4.71 2.86 11.92
N ALA A 123 4.05 1.71 11.81
CA ALA A 123 3.29 1.14 12.92
C ALA A 123 4.18 0.49 14.00
N LEU A 124 5.45 0.22 13.65
CA LEU A 124 6.39 -0.53 14.48
C LEU A 124 7.57 0.33 14.95
N THR A 125 8.04 0.07 16.16
CA THR A 125 9.41 0.42 16.57
C THR A 125 10.41 -0.56 15.94
N CYS A 126 11.72 -0.24 15.95
CA CYS A 126 12.76 -1.15 15.46
C CYS A 126 12.69 -2.55 16.09
N ASP A 127 12.53 -2.61 17.42
CA ASP A 127 12.46 -3.88 18.14
C ASP A 127 11.22 -4.69 17.74
N GLN A 128 10.08 -4.01 17.55
CA GLN A 128 8.84 -4.64 17.09
C GLN A 128 8.94 -5.14 15.67
N GLU A 129 9.61 -4.39 14.78
CA GLU A 129 9.83 -4.77 13.40
C GLU A 129 10.75 -5.98 13.27
N GLN A 130 11.83 -6.00 14.05
CA GLN A 130 12.72 -7.16 14.11
C GLN A 130 11.96 -8.40 14.61
N GLU A 131 11.19 -8.28 15.70
CA GLU A 131 10.38 -9.40 16.21
C GLU A 131 9.33 -9.86 15.19
N ALA A 132 8.60 -8.92 14.59
CA ALA A 132 7.59 -9.21 13.59
C ALA A 132 8.20 -9.92 12.37
N TRP A 133 9.36 -9.47 11.90
CA TRP A 133 10.07 -10.10 10.79
C TRP A 133 10.52 -11.53 11.12
N GLU A 134 11.13 -11.77 12.29
CA GLU A 134 11.52 -13.12 12.70
C GLU A 134 10.34 -14.09 12.73
N ARG A 135 9.17 -13.63 13.16
CA ARG A 135 7.96 -14.44 13.24
C ARG A 135 7.26 -14.62 11.90
N MET A 136 7.38 -13.65 11.01
CA MET A 136 6.75 -13.65 9.68
C MET A 136 7.55 -14.46 8.66
N LYS A 137 8.89 -14.50 8.79
CA LYS A 137 9.79 -15.19 7.85
C LYS A 137 9.39 -16.63 7.49
N PRO A 138 9.01 -17.51 8.45
CA PRO A 138 8.59 -18.87 8.13
C PRO A 138 7.32 -18.95 7.26
N ASP A 139 6.48 -17.92 7.33
CA ASP A 139 5.17 -17.85 6.68
C ASP A 139 5.15 -17.02 5.40
N LEU A 140 6.30 -16.53 4.91
CA LEU A 140 6.36 -15.72 3.68
C LEU A 140 5.75 -16.41 2.44
N GLY A 141 5.81 -17.74 2.40
CA GLY A 141 5.18 -18.55 1.35
C GLY A 141 3.75 -19.00 1.68
N ALA A 142 3.20 -18.64 2.84
CA ALA A 142 1.88 -19.06 3.27
C ALA A 142 0.79 -18.42 2.40
N THR A 143 -0.21 -19.21 2.04
CA THR A 143 -1.35 -18.76 1.24
C THR A 143 -2.68 -18.73 1.98
N SER A 144 -2.63 -18.89 3.30
CA SER A 144 -3.81 -18.81 4.15
C SER A 144 -4.23 -17.35 4.31
N HIS A 145 -5.48 -17.05 3.98
CA HIS A 145 -6.06 -15.73 4.21
C HIS A 145 -6.01 -15.33 5.69
N GLU A 146 -6.18 -16.29 6.61
CA GLU A 146 -6.09 -16.04 8.05
C GLU A 146 -4.67 -15.59 8.46
N VAL A 147 -3.64 -16.29 7.96
CA VAL A 147 -2.23 -15.94 8.25
C VAL A 147 -1.91 -14.57 7.67
N MET A 148 -2.30 -14.32 6.42
CA MET A 148 -2.08 -13.02 5.78
C MET A 148 -2.80 -11.90 6.53
N ALA A 149 -4.09 -12.07 6.85
CA ALA A 149 -4.86 -11.08 7.59
C ALA A 149 -4.27 -10.82 8.98
N ALA A 150 -3.80 -11.86 9.68
CA ALA A 150 -3.22 -11.72 11.01
C ALA A 150 -1.96 -10.83 11.01
N PHE A 151 -1.09 -10.96 10.00
CA PHE A 151 0.11 -10.12 9.88
C PHE A 151 -0.19 -8.71 9.34
N MET A 152 -1.19 -8.57 8.47
CA MET A 152 -1.50 -7.29 7.81
C MET A 152 -2.38 -6.37 8.64
N PHE A 153 -3.34 -6.93 9.38
CA PHE A 153 -4.38 -6.17 10.08
C PHE A 153 -4.43 -6.45 11.59
N GLY A 154 -3.54 -7.31 12.09
CA GLY A 154 -3.49 -7.73 13.50
C GLY A 154 -4.18 -9.08 13.73
N GLY A 155 -3.73 -9.79 14.76
CA GLY A 155 -4.17 -11.16 15.07
C GLY A 155 -3.03 -12.09 15.47
N VAL A 156 -1.79 -11.67 15.23
CA VAL A 156 -0.60 -12.36 15.74
C VAL A 156 -0.33 -11.87 17.18
N ASP A 157 -0.46 -12.77 18.16
CA ASP A 157 -0.33 -12.43 19.58
C ASP A 157 1.02 -11.76 19.88
N GLY A 158 1.00 -10.64 20.60
CA GLY A 158 2.17 -9.83 20.93
C GLY A 158 2.66 -8.88 19.83
N LEU A 159 2.15 -8.97 18.59
CA LEU A 159 2.51 -8.04 17.52
C LEU A 159 1.46 -6.93 17.33
N PRO A 160 1.88 -5.68 17.04
CA PRO A 160 0.96 -4.62 16.62
C PRO A 160 0.21 -4.98 15.32
N PRO A 161 -0.95 -4.34 15.04
CA PRO A 161 -1.53 -4.38 13.70
C PRO A 161 -0.62 -3.69 12.68
N PHE A 162 -0.82 -3.95 11.39
CA PHE A 162 -0.08 -3.33 10.28
C PHE A 162 1.41 -3.68 10.20
N CYS A 163 1.86 -4.73 10.90
CA CYS A 163 3.25 -5.21 10.78
C CYS A 163 3.63 -5.49 9.33
N GLY A 164 2.76 -6.18 8.59
CA GLY A 164 3.03 -6.50 7.19
C GLY A 164 3.09 -5.28 6.28
N TYR A 165 2.27 -4.25 6.53
CA TYR A 165 2.37 -2.97 5.81
C TYR A 165 3.70 -2.25 6.07
N THR A 166 4.11 -2.16 7.33
CA THR A 166 5.38 -1.52 7.71
C THR A 166 6.57 -2.25 7.09
N ILE A 167 6.64 -3.58 7.26
CA ILE A 167 7.73 -4.41 6.71
C ILE A 167 7.74 -4.35 5.18
N GLY A 168 6.58 -4.47 4.53
CA GLY A 168 6.46 -4.37 3.07
C GLY A 168 7.01 -3.04 2.55
N TYR A 169 6.61 -1.93 3.17
CA TYR A 169 7.11 -0.60 2.82
C TYR A 169 8.62 -0.47 3.02
N HIS A 170 9.18 -0.95 4.13
CA HIS A 170 10.63 -0.87 4.38
C HIS A 170 11.45 -1.79 3.47
N ILE A 171 10.91 -2.90 2.98
CA ILE A 171 11.56 -3.70 1.93
C ILE A 171 11.70 -2.87 0.64
N ILE A 172 10.65 -2.18 0.20
CA ILE A 172 10.71 -1.32 -0.99
C ILE A 172 11.65 -0.13 -0.75
N GLU A 173 11.59 0.48 0.42
CA GLU A 173 12.47 1.58 0.79
C GLU A 173 13.95 1.16 0.75
N ALA A 174 14.30 0.02 1.33
CA ALA A 174 15.66 -0.52 1.32
C ALA A 174 16.13 -0.85 -0.11
N TYR A 175 15.24 -1.35 -0.96
CA TYR A 175 15.52 -1.56 -2.38
C TYR A 175 15.82 -0.25 -3.11
N LEU A 176 14.98 0.77 -2.94
CA LEU A 176 15.15 2.07 -3.61
C LEU A 176 16.34 2.87 -3.10
N ARG A 177 16.74 2.71 -1.83
CA ARG A 177 18.00 3.29 -1.30
C ARG A 177 19.23 2.78 -2.06
N GLN A 178 19.20 1.53 -2.52
CA GLN A 178 20.28 0.91 -3.31
C GLN A 178 20.12 1.14 -4.82
N ASN A 179 18.91 1.44 -5.26
CA ASN A 179 18.55 1.63 -6.66
C ASN A 179 17.79 2.97 -6.85
N PRO A 180 18.42 4.12 -6.58
CA PRO A 180 17.73 5.42 -6.54
C PRO A 180 17.16 5.86 -7.91
N ASP A 181 17.69 5.31 -9.00
CA ASP A 181 17.25 5.57 -10.37
C ASP A 181 16.22 4.54 -10.87
N ALA A 182 15.75 3.62 -10.02
CA ALA A 182 14.75 2.62 -10.40
C ALA A 182 13.40 3.30 -10.67
N GLU A 183 12.85 3.06 -11.87
CA GLU A 183 11.55 3.60 -12.26
C GLU A 183 10.41 2.82 -11.60
N VAL A 184 9.30 3.51 -11.31
CA VAL A 184 8.09 2.93 -10.71
C VAL A 184 7.64 1.67 -11.42
N GLU A 185 7.48 1.75 -12.74
CA GLU A 185 7.10 0.62 -13.59
C GLU A 185 8.08 -0.56 -13.50
N GLY A 186 9.36 -0.28 -13.28
CA GLY A 186 10.39 -1.31 -13.18
C GLY A 186 10.26 -2.16 -11.93
N TRP A 187 10.17 -1.53 -10.76
CA TRP A 187 10.05 -2.27 -9.50
C TRP A 187 8.67 -2.90 -9.30
N THR A 188 7.57 -2.25 -9.76
CA THR A 188 6.22 -2.85 -9.75
C THR A 188 6.15 -4.17 -10.52
N ALA A 189 7.03 -4.38 -11.50
CA ALA A 189 7.07 -5.60 -12.32
C ALA A 189 8.02 -6.68 -11.78
N MET A 190 8.72 -6.43 -10.68
CA MET A 190 9.70 -7.38 -10.13
C MET A 190 9.03 -8.54 -9.38
N ASP A 191 9.68 -9.69 -9.40
CA ASP A 191 9.33 -10.79 -8.50
C ASP A 191 9.62 -10.40 -7.05
N ALA A 192 8.69 -10.71 -6.14
CA ALA A 192 8.77 -10.33 -4.74
C ALA A 192 10.00 -10.92 -4.02
N ASN A 193 10.42 -12.15 -4.35
CA ASN A 193 11.64 -12.73 -3.78
C ASN A 193 12.88 -12.02 -4.32
N ALA A 194 12.90 -11.71 -5.61
CA ALA A 194 13.99 -10.93 -6.20
C ALA A 194 14.11 -9.55 -5.56
N LEU A 195 12.97 -8.90 -5.28
CA LEU A 195 12.93 -7.59 -4.61
C LEU A 195 13.42 -7.70 -3.16
N LEU A 196 12.94 -8.67 -2.39
CA LEU A 196 13.42 -8.93 -1.03
C LEU A 196 14.93 -9.23 -0.97
N VAL A 197 15.45 -10.05 -1.90
CA VAL A 197 16.89 -10.36 -1.94
C VAL A 197 17.71 -9.13 -2.32
N GLN A 198 17.26 -8.35 -3.30
CA GLN A 198 17.98 -7.16 -3.75
C GLN A 198 17.86 -5.98 -2.78
N SER A 199 16.81 -5.92 -1.96
CA SER A 199 16.68 -4.92 -0.90
C SER A 199 17.66 -5.17 0.24
N GLY A 200 18.16 -6.38 0.40
CA GLY A 200 19.01 -6.75 1.54
C GLY A 200 18.30 -6.65 2.89
N TYR A 201 16.97 -6.52 2.90
CA TYR A 201 16.19 -6.35 4.11
C TYR A 201 16.27 -7.61 5.01
N ASP A 202 16.67 -7.42 6.27
CA ASP A 202 16.88 -8.49 7.23
C ASP A 202 16.08 -8.31 8.53
N GLY A 203 15.18 -7.31 8.58
CA GLY A 203 14.40 -6.94 9.76
C GLY A 203 15.03 -5.86 10.62
N LEU A 204 16.20 -5.34 10.23
CA LEU A 204 16.84 -4.20 10.87
C LEU A 204 16.67 -2.97 9.96
N VAL A 205 15.97 -1.97 10.47
CA VAL A 205 15.92 -0.67 9.81
C VAL A 205 17.08 0.16 10.35
N ASP A 206 18.11 0.36 9.52
CA ASP A 206 19.09 1.42 9.77
C ASP A 206 18.34 2.76 9.62
N ILE A 207 17.98 3.37 10.77
CA ILE A 207 17.43 4.73 10.85
C ILE A 207 18.55 5.76 10.75
#